data_AF-A0A7Y3FUE0-F1
#
_entry.id   AF-A0A7Y3FUE0-F1
#
_cell.length_a   1.000
_cell.length_b   1.000
_cell.length_c   1.000
_cell.angle_alpha   90.00
_cell.angle_beta   90.00
_cell.angle_gamma   90.00
#
_symmetry.space_group_name_H-M   'P 1'
#
loop_
_entity.id
_entity.type
_entity.pdbx_description
1 polymer ?
#
loop_
_entity_poly.entity_id
_entity_poly.type
_entity_poly.pdbx_seq_one_letter_code
_entity_poly.pdbx_strand_id
1 'polypeptide(L)'
;MKNKNYYAVLMAGGVGSRFWPVSTTENPKQFHDMLGTGDTLIQRTFKRLNTFVPTENILILTNERYNDLVLEQLPQIEPGQVVLEPAMRNTAPCILYAALKIQKMNPDGVMIVAPSDHWIEN
;
A
#
# COMPACT_ATOMS: atom_id res chain seq x y z
N MET A 1 -6.26 -15.73 -16.11
CA MET A 1 -5.58 -14.41 -16.20
C MET A 1 -6.31 -13.45 -15.29
N LYS A 2 -5.60 -12.58 -14.57
CA LYS A 2 -6.23 -11.56 -13.72
C LYS A 2 -6.90 -10.49 -14.58
N ASN A 3 -7.98 -9.87 -14.09
CA ASN A 3 -8.69 -8.83 -14.83
C ASN A 3 -7.82 -7.56 -14.89
N LYS A 4 -7.53 -7.08 -16.11
CA LYS A 4 -6.68 -5.90 -16.36
C LYS A 4 -7.34 -4.58 -15.93
N ASN A 5 -8.65 -4.57 -15.72
CA ASN A 5 -9.36 -3.41 -15.21
C ASN A 5 -9.38 -3.35 -13.68
N TYR A 6 -8.88 -4.37 -12.98
CA TYR A 6 -8.79 -4.33 -11.53
C TYR A 6 -7.50 -3.63 -11.11
N TYR A 7 -7.66 -2.66 -10.21
CA TYR A 7 -6.60 -1.92 -9.55
C TYR A 7 -6.75 -2.07 -8.04
N ALA A 8 -5.62 -1.98 -7.34
CA ALA A 8 -5.62 -1.87 -5.90
C ALA A 8 -4.78 -0.68 -5.45
N VAL A 9 -5.23 -0.07 -4.37
CA VAL A 9 -4.55 1.00 -3.66
C VAL A 9 -4.24 0.50 -2.27
N LEU A 10 -2.95 0.37 -1.97
CA LEU A 10 -2.45 0.02 -0.67
C LEU A 10 -1.99 1.29 0.04
N MET A 11 -2.71 1.70 1.08
CA MET A 11 -2.43 2.95 1.81
C MET A 11 -1.44 2.69 2.95
N ALA A 12 -0.22 3.18 2.82
CA ALA A 12 0.92 2.91 3.71
C ALA A 12 1.52 4.18 4.35
N GLY A 13 0.76 5.27 4.46
CA GLY A 13 1.23 6.55 5.03
C GLY A 13 1.10 6.68 6.57
N GLY A 14 0.46 5.72 7.25
CA GLY A 14 0.25 5.82 8.70
C GLY A 14 1.52 5.47 9.49
N VAL A 15 1.84 6.23 10.54
CA VAL A 15 2.97 5.90 11.42
C VAL A 15 2.61 4.73 12.35
N GLY A 16 1.49 4.80 13.06
CA GLY A 16 1.11 3.79 14.06
C GLY A 16 1.59 4.10 15.48
N SER A 17 1.60 5.38 15.88
CA SER A 17 2.17 5.87 17.15
C SER A 17 1.70 5.16 18.44
N ARG A 18 0.52 4.52 18.42
CA ARG A 18 0.01 3.73 19.57
C ARG A 18 0.80 2.45 19.83
N PHE A 19 1.62 2.01 18.87
CA PHE A 19 2.48 0.83 18.97
C PHE A 19 3.92 1.18 19.38
N TRP A 20 4.16 2.37 19.91
CA TRP A 20 5.46 2.69 20.50
C TRP A 20 5.78 1.69 21.64
N PRO A 21 7.01 1.17 21.77
CA PRO A 21 8.23 1.56 21.03
C PRO A 21 8.46 0.83 19.70
N VAL A 22 7.61 -0.14 19.34
CA VAL A 22 7.76 -0.95 18.12
C VAL A 22 7.63 -0.10 16.87
N SER A 23 6.66 0.80 16.84
CA SER A 23 6.40 1.67 15.70
C SER A 23 6.97 3.07 15.92
N THR A 24 7.81 3.52 14.99
CA THR A 24 8.44 4.84 15.02
C THR A 24 8.18 5.61 13.72
N THR A 25 8.56 6.89 13.69
CA THR A 25 8.48 7.70 12.47
C THR A 25 9.37 7.19 11.35
N GLU A 26 10.50 6.55 11.66
CA GLU A 26 11.42 5.97 10.67
C GLU A 26 10.98 4.58 10.23
N ASN A 27 10.41 3.79 11.14
CA ASN A 27 9.92 2.45 10.84
C ASN A 27 8.47 2.25 11.33
N PRO A 28 7.47 2.70 10.54
CA PRO A 28 6.04 2.55 10.84
C PRO A 28 5.55 1.11 10.98
N LYS A 29 4.42 0.94 11.69
CA LYS A 29 3.88 -0.39 12.06
C LYS A 29 3.68 -1.36 10.88
N GLN A 30 3.34 -0.85 9.69
CA GLN A 30 3.04 -1.68 8.52
C GLN A 30 4.27 -2.44 8.00
N PHE A 31 5.47 -2.00 8.36
CA PHE A 31 6.74 -2.61 7.98
C PHE A 31 7.28 -3.58 9.03
N HIS A 32 6.47 -3.93 10.04
CA HIS A 32 6.81 -4.93 11.04
C HIS A 32 5.97 -6.19 10.87
N ASP A 33 6.59 -7.34 11.16
CA ASP A 33 5.87 -8.59 11.41
C ASP A 33 5.30 -8.55 12.82
N MET A 34 4.17 -7.86 12.95
CA MET A 34 3.50 -7.62 14.23
C MET A 34 2.97 -8.90 14.88
N LEU A 35 2.90 -10.00 14.14
CA LEU A 35 2.21 -11.23 14.55
C LEU A 35 3.14 -12.46 14.55
N GLY A 36 4.43 -12.28 14.24
CA GLY A 36 5.41 -13.37 14.21
C GLY A 36 5.13 -14.41 13.13
N THR A 37 4.52 -13.99 12.01
CA THR A 37 4.09 -14.88 10.92
C THR A 37 5.14 -15.03 9.82
N GLY A 38 6.22 -14.27 9.87
CA GLY A 38 7.26 -14.18 8.83
C GLY A 38 7.00 -13.12 7.76
N ASP A 39 5.82 -12.49 7.76
CA ASP A 39 5.44 -11.43 6.82
C ASP A 39 5.07 -10.14 7.57
N THR A 40 5.51 -9.01 7.05
CA THR A 40 5.04 -7.70 7.54
C THR A 40 3.58 -7.46 7.11
N LEU A 41 2.88 -6.55 7.81
CA LEU A 41 1.47 -6.24 7.49
C LEU A 41 1.28 -5.75 6.04
N ILE A 42 2.22 -4.94 5.54
CA ILE A 42 2.21 -4.49 4.14
C ILE A 42 2.39 -5.65 3.16
N GLN A 43 3.34 -6.55 3.42
CA GLN A 43 3.59 -7.72 2.59
C GLN A 43 2.38 -8.64 2.53
N ARG A 44 1.75 -8.90 3.68
CA ARG A 44 0.56 -9.75 3.76
C ARG A 44 -0.63 -9.14 3.01
N THR A 45 -0.85 -7.83 3.16
CA THR A 45 -1.91 -7.11 2.43
C THR A 45 -1.65 -7.14 0.92
N PHE A 46 -0.40 -6.89 0.51
CA PHE A 46 0.00 -6.97 -0.89
C PHE A 46 -0.22 -8.37 -1.47
N LYS A 47 0.27 -9.43 -0.79
CA LYS A 47 0.09 -10.83 -1.21
C LYS A 47 -1.39 -11.16 -1.43
N ARG A 48 -2.27 -10.74 -0.51
CA ARG A 48 -3.72 -10.94 -0.63
C ARG A 48 -4.29 -10.25 -1.87
N LEU A 49 -3.99 -8.97 -2.10
CA LEU A 49 -4.45 -8.24 -3.28
C LEU A 49 -3.90 -8.87 -4.58
N ASN A 50 -2.64 -9.30 -4.56
CA ASN A 50 -1.96 -9.91 -5.69
C ASN A 50 -2.49 -11.32 -6.04
N THR A 51 -3.46 -11.87 -5.30
CA THR A 51 -4.15 -13.09 -5.75
C THR A 51 -5.10 -12.83 -6.90
N PHE A 52 -5.69 -11.62 -6.99
CA PHE A 52 -6.71 -11.29 -7.99
C PHE A 52 -6.48 -9.97 -8.76
N VAL A 53 -5.60 -9.09 -8.28
CA VAL A 53 -5.17 -7.86 -8.98
C VAL A 53 -3.82 -8.08 -9.67
N PRO A 54 -3.64 -7.71 -10.96
CA PRO A 54 -2.33 -7.75 -11.62
C PRO A 54 -1.29 -6.96 -10.82
N THR A 55 -0.07 -7.48 -10.70
CA THR A 55 0.99 -6.88 -9.88
C THR A 55 1.19 -5.42 -10.26
N GLU A 56 1.24 -5.14 -11.57
CA GLU A 56 1.42 -3.83 -12.20
C GLU A 56 0.29 -2.83 -11.90
N ASN A 57 -0.87 -3.32 -11.46
CA ASN A 57 -2.05 -2.51 -11.13
C ASN A 57 -2.23 -2.28 -9.62
N ILE A 58 -1.28 -2.72 -8.80
CA ILE A 58 -1.27 -2.44 -7.36
C ILE A 58 -0.42 -1.20 -7.12
N LEU A 59 -1.05 -0.11 -6.69
CA LEU A 59 -0.39 1.15 -6.35
C LEU A 59 -0.22 1.28 -4.84
N ILE A 60 0.94 1.76 -4.40
CA ILE A 60 1.24 1.94 -2.98
C ILE A 60 1.30 3.44 -2.71
N LEU A 61 0.37 3.94 -1.89
CA LEU A 61 0.32 5.34 -1.52
C LEU A 61 1.00 5.53 -0.17
N THR A 62 2.04 6.37 -0.15
CA THR A 62 2.87 6.56 1.04
C THR A 62 3.51 7.94 1.04
N ASN A 63 4.16 8.31 2.13
CA ASN A 63 4.98 9.52 2.18
C ASN A 63 6.35 9.27 1.50
N GLU A 64 6.93 10.32 0.90
CA GLU A 64 8.27 10.31 0.28
C GLU A 64 9.33 9.62 1.16
N ARG A 65 9.29 9.86 2.46
CA ARG A 65 10.26 9.27 3.40
C ARG A 65 10.23 7.75 3.50
N TYR A 66 9.16 7.10 3.05
CA TYR A 66 8.98 5.65 3.10
C TYR A 66 9.16 4.99 1.73
N ASN A 67 9.56 5.74 0.70
CA ASN A 67 9.74 5.21 -0.65
C ASN A 67 10.65 3.97 -0.67
N ASP A 68 11.85 4.11 -0.13
CA ASP A 68 12.87 3.06 -0.18
C ASP A 68 12.44 1.84 0.66
N LEU A 69 11.84 2.09 1.83
CA LEU A 69 11.32 1.04 2.70
C LEU A 69 10.19 0.25 2.02
N VAL A 70 9.32 0.91 1.26
CA VAL A 70 8.27 0.22 0.47
C VAL A 70 8.88 -0.66 -0.60
N LEU A 71 9.90 -0.18 -1.34
CA LEU A 71 10.56 -0.94 -2.39
C LEU A 71 11.34 -2.13 -1.83
N GLU A 72 11.99 -1.97 -0.68
CA GLU A 72 12.64 -3.06 0.05
C GLU A 72 11.62 -4.14 0.48
N GLN A 73 10.46 -3.71 0.98
CA GLN A 73 9.44 -4.61 1.50
C GLN A 73 8.66 -5.35 0.41
N LEU A 74 8.56 -4.77 -0.79
CA LEU A 74 7.79 -5.29 -1.91
C LEU A 74 8.65 -5.38 -3.19
N PRO A 75 9.65 -6.28 -3.26
CA PRO A 75 10.62 -6.32 -4.37
C PRO A 75 10.00 -6.64 -5.75
N GLN A 76 8.75 -7.11 -5.79
CA GLN A 76 8.00 -7.38 -7.01
C GLN A 76 7.34 -6.16 -7.66
N ILE A 77 7.38 -4.97 -7.03
CA ILE A 77 6.81 -3.75 -7.60
C ILE A 77 7.89 -2.87 -8.20
N GLU A 78 7.51 -2.11 -9.23
CA GLU A 78 8.37 -1.10 -9.84
C GLU A 78 8.22 0.26 -9.15
N PRO A 79 9.25 1.13 -9.15
CA PRO A 79 9.19 2.47 -8.55
C PRO A 79 7.99 3.31 -9.00
N GLY A 80 7.53 3.16 -10.25
CA GLY A 80 6.37 3.90 -10.78
C GLY A 80 5.03 3.56 -10.09
N GLN A 81 4.96 2.44 -9.36
CA GLN A 81 3.80 2.00 -8.60
C GLN A 81 3.72 2.65 -7.22
N VAL A 82 4.82 3.22 -6.72
CA VAL A 82 4.84 3.99 -5.48
C VAL A 82 4.36 5.41 -5.79
N VAL A 83 3.26 5.80 -5.16
CA VAL A 83 2.63 7.11 -5.30
C VAL A 83 2.94 7.91 -4.05
N LEU A 84 3.86 8.86 -4.18
CA LEU A 84 4.31 9.68 -3.06
C LEU A 84 3.32 10.81 -2.78
N GLU A 85 2.78 10.82 -1.57
CA GLU A 85 1.91 11.87 -1.07
C GLU A 85 2.75 13.04 -0.55
N PRO A 86 2.52 14.29 -1.04
CA PRO A 86 3.32 15.45 -0.66
C PRO A 86 3.09 15.86 0.81
N ALA A 87 1.99 15.43 1.41
CA ALA A 87 1.67 15.65 2.81
C ALA A 87 0.71 14.58 3.29
N MET A 88 0.81 14.21 4.57
CA MET A 88 -0.16 13.34 5.22
C MET A 88 -1.48 14.08 5.42
N ARG A 89 -2.44 13.88 4.51
CA ARG A 89 -3.74 14.58 4.51
C ARG A 89 -4.92 13.65 4.82
N ASN A 90 -4.66 12.53 5.51
CA ASN A 90 -5.63 11.46 5.80
C ASN A 90 -6.14 10.73 4.54
N THR A 91 -7.18 9.90 4.72
CA THR A 91 -7.64 8.91 3.76
C THR A 91 -8.29 9.50 2.51
N ALA A 92 -9.13 10.54 2.62
CA ALA A 92 -9.89 11.02 1.46
C ALA A 92 -8.98 11.60 0.35
N PRO A 93 -7.98 12.46 0.64
CA PRO A 93 -7.04 12.95 -0.38
C PRO A 93 -6.17 11.85 -0.99
N CYS A 94 -5.75 10.87 -0.17
CA CYS A 94 -5.03 9.67 -0.61
C CYS A 94 -5.85 8.91 -1.67
N ILE A 95 -7.11 8.60 -1.37
CA ILE A 95 -8.02 7.89 -2.30
C ILE A 95 -8.28 8.72 -3.57
N LEU A 96 -8.53 10.03 -3.43
CA LEU A 96 -8.76 10.91 -4.58
C LEU A 96 -7.56 10.92 -5.52
N TYR A 97 -6.34 11.03 -4.98
CA TYR A 97 -5.14 11.07 -5.79
C TYR A 97 -4.93 9.75 -6.56
N ALA A 98 -5.14 8.61 -5.90
CA ALA A 98 -5.07 7.31 -6.55
C ALA A 98 -6.14 7.15 -7.63
N ALA A 99 -7.38 7.55 -7.35
CA ALA A 99 -8.48 7.47 -8.29
C ALA A 99 -8.21 8.27 -9.57
N LEU A 100 -7.70 9.51 -9.43
CA LEU A 100 -7.33 10.34 -10.58
C LEU A 100 -6.16 9.74 -11.38
N LYS A 101 -5.16 9.15 -10.69
CA LYS A 101 -4.05 8.46 -11.36
C LYS A 101 -4.54 7.24 -12.13
N ILE A 102 -5.39 6.40 -11.52
CA ILE A 102 -5.96 5.21 -12.16
C ILE A 102 -6.85 5.60 -13.33
N GLN A 103 -7.75 6.57 -13.17
CA GLN A 103 -8.63 7.04 -14.25
C GLN A 103 -7.84 7.52 -15.47
N LYS A 104 -6.69 8.17 -15.26
CA LYS A 104 -5.80 8.61 -16.35
C LYS A 104 -5.13 7.43 -17.06
N MET A 105 -4.82 6.35 -16.36
CA MET A 105 -4.19 5.15 -16.94
C MET A 105 -5.20 4.21 -17.60
N ASN A 106 -6.38 4.06 -16.99
CA ASN A 106 -7.47 3.20 -17.43
C ASN A 106 -8.83 3.79 -17.01
N PRO A 107 -9.60 4.38 -17.93
CA PRO A 107 -10.92 4.93 -17.66
C PRO A 107 -11.95 3.91 -17.14
N ASP A 108 -11.75 2.62 -17.44
CA ASP A 108 -12.62 1.51 -17.01
C ASP A 108 -12.12 0.85 -15.71
N GLY A 109 -11.13 1.45 -15.05
CA GLY A 109 -10.49 0.93 -13.85
C GLY A 109 -11.44 0.82 -12.66
N VAL A 110 -11.54 -0.38 -12.08
CA VAL A 110 -12.21 -0.64 -10.81
C VAL A 110 -11.16 -0.77 -9.72
N MET A 111 -11.24 0.12 -8.73
CA MET A 111 -10.25 0.23 -7.67
C MET A 111 -10.74 -0.36 -6.36
N ILE A 112 -9.91 -1.19 -5.73
CA ILE A 112 -10.05 -1.59 -4.32
C ILE A 112 -9.09 -0.74 -3.48
N VAL A 113 -9.56 -0.22 -2.36
CA VAL A 113 -8.74 0.53 -1.40
C VAL A 113 -8.51 -0.33 -0.17
N ALA A 114 -7.26 -0.56 0.19
CA ALA A 114 -6.85 -1.39 1.32
C ALA A 114 -5.85 -0.64 2.22
N PRO A 115 -6.17 -0.47 3.51
CA PRO A 115 -5.18 -0.07 4.51
C PRO A 115 -4.06 -1.12 4.61
N SER A 116 -2.80 -0.68 4.71
CA SER A 116 -1.63 -1.57 4.78
C SER A 116 -1.44 -2.27 6.12
N ASP A 117 -2.25 -1.93 7.11
CA ASP A 117 -2.01 -2.17 8.53
C ASP A 117 -3.12 -3.00 9.20
N HIS A 118 -3.99 -3.60 8.39
CA HIS A 118 -5.06 -4.48 8.87
C HIS A 118 -4.62 -5.94 8.84
N TRP A 119 -4.94 -6.65 9.93
CA TRP A 119 -4.94 -8.09 9.94
C TRP A 119 -6.24 -8.64 9.36
N ILE A 120 -6.12 -9.50 8.37
CA ILE A 120 -7.26 -10.26 7.82
C ILE A 120 -6.77 -11.69 7.66
N GLU A 121 -7.51 -12.60 8.27
CA GLU A 121 -7.34 -14.04 8.22
C GLU A 121 -8.64 -14.67 7.72
N ASN A 122 -8.51 -15.79 7.00
CA ASN A 122 -9.63 -16.52 6.40
C ASN A 122 -10.05 -17.65 7.32
#